data_AF-A0A957E689-F1
#
_entry.id   AF-A0A957E689-F1
#
_cell.length_a   1.000
_cell.length_b   1.000
_cell.length_c   1.000
_cell.angle_alpha   90.00
_cell.angle_beta   90.00
_cell.angle_gamma   90.00
#
_symmetry.space_group_name_H-M   'P 1'
#
loop_
_entity.id
_entity.type
_entity.pdbx_description
1 polymer ?
#
loop_
_entity_poly.entity_id
_entity_poly.type
_entity_poly.pdbx_seq_one_letter_code
_entity_poly.pdbx_strand_id
1 'polypeptide(L)'
;MNRWLKRIGYLLFLLLWLAVMAFPTFAFFLATKGEVQLGDDPRSHVRFFMVQEETSSGVGVEWVRDAARVENCTRTTLRYFLWEGRQVGQNVSFCQCFDPATDAPLPVEESICTP
;
A
#
# COMPACT_ATOMS: atom_id res chain seq x y z
N MET A 1 6.76 39.22 7.46
CA MET A 1 6.63 38.04 6.57
C MET A 1 6.32 36.76 7.38
N ASN A 2 5.44 36.81 8.40
CA ASN A 2 5.26 35.70 9.37
C ASN A 2 3.82 35.16 9.45
N ARG A 3 2.88 35.74 8.69
CA ARG A 3 1.46 35.31 8.73
C ARG A 3 1.22 34.01 7.97
N TRP A 4 1.91 33.81 6.84
CA TRP A 4 1.82 32.57 6.06
C TRP A 4 2.40 31.37 6.81
N LEU A 5 3.54 31.54 7.49
CA LEU A 5 4.13 30.49 8.32
C LEU A 5 3.20 30.05 9.47
N LYS A 6 2.56 31.01 10.14
CA LYS A 6 1.58 30.72 11.19
C LYS A 6 0.34 30.00 10.66
N ARG A 7 -0.18 30.41 9.49
CA ARG A 7 -1.32 29.74 8.85
C ARG A 7 -0.99 28.31 8.46
N ILE A 8 0.19 28.08 7.88
CA ILE A 8 0.66 26.72 7.54
C ILE A 8 0.81 25.88 8.82
N GLY A 9 1.37 26.45 9.89
CA GLY A 9 1.50 25.75 11.18
C GLY A 9 0.15 25.33 11.75
N TYR A 10 -0.85 26.22 11.77
CA TYR A 10 -2.20 25.87 12.22
C TYR A 10 -2.86 24.82 11.33
N LEU A 11 -2.67 24.91 10.01
CA LEU A 11 -3.22 23.94 9.06
C LEU A 11 -2.59 22.55 9.28
N LEU A 12 -1.27 22.48 9.43
CA LEU A 12 -0.55 21.23 9.74
C LEU A 12 -1.00 20.65 11.08
N PHE A 13 -1.16 21.48 12.12
CA PHE A 13 -1.65 21.02 13.42
C PHE A 13 -3.07 20.47 13.33
N LEU A 14 -3.95 21.13 12.57
CA LEU A 14 -5.32 20.67 12.35
C LEU A 14 -5.36 19.36 11.55
N LEU A 15 -4.53 19.21 10.52
CA LEU A 15 -4.40 17.94 9.78
C LEU A 15 -3.87 16.81 10.64
N LEU A 16 -2.86 17.08 11.47
CA LEU A 16 -2.32 16.11 12.42
C LEU A 16 -3.40 15.68 13.42
N TRP A 17 -4.12 16.64 14.00
CA TRP A 17 -5.22 16.37 14.92
C TRP A 17 -6.31 15.50 14.28
N LEU A 18 -6.71 15.83 13.06
CA LEU A 18 -7.71 15.08 12.32
C LEU A 18 -7.22 13.66 11.99
N ALA A 19 -5.95 13.50 11.62
CA ALA A 19 -5.34 12.20 11.37
C ALA A 19 -5.32 11.33 12.63
N VAL A 20 -4.98 11.88 13.80
CA VAL A 20 -4.98 11.16 15.08
C VAL A 20 -6.41 10.71 15.45
N MET A 21 -7.41 11.55 15.23
CA MET A 21 -8.81 11.20 15.50
C MET A 21 -9.40 10.22 14.48
N ALA A 22 -8.95 10.27 13.22
CA ALA A 22 -9.37 9.35 12.16
C ALA A 22 -8.65 7.99 12.22
N PHE A 23 -7.49 7.93 12.88
CA PHE A 23 -6.73 6.68 13.03
C PHE A 23 -7.53 5.54 13.68
N PRO A 24 -8.21 5.70 14.84
CA PRO A 24 -8.94 4.60 15.46
C PRO A 24 -10.13 4.11 14.62
N THR A 25 -10.84 5.00 13.93
CA THR A 25 -11.96 4.59 13.06
C THR A 25 -11.45 3.83 11.84
N PHE A 26 -10.33 4.27 11.25
CA PHE A 26 -9.67 3.57 10.16
C PHE A 26 -9.16 2.18 10.60
N ALA A 27 -8.50 2.10 11.75
CA ALA A 27 -8.00 0.84 12.30
C ALA A 27 -9.14 -0.16 12.59
N PHE A 28 -10.26 0.31 13.16
CA PHE A 28 -11.43 -0.52 13.41
C PHE A 28 -12.08 -1.00 12.11
N PHE A 29 -12.21 -0.12 11.11
CA PHE A 29 -12.72 -0.49 9.79
C PHE A 29 -11.83 -1.54 9.11
N LEU A 30 -10.52 -1.42 9.23
CA LEU A 30 -9.56 -2.39 8.71
C LEU A 30 -9.67 -3.73 9.44
N ALA A 31 -9.80 -3.71 10.77
CA ALA A 31 -9.95 -4.90 11.59
C ALA A 31 -11.27 -5.66 11.31
N THR A 32 -12.34 -4.94 10.96
CA THR A 32 -13.65 -5.57 10.71
C THR A 32 -13.80 -6.12 9.30
N LYS A 33 -13.23 -5.46 8.28
CA LYS A 33 -13.30 -5.92 6.89
C LYS A 33 -12.15 -6.84 6.48
N GLY A 34 -11.02 -6.80 7.20
CA GLY A 34 -9.82 -7.55 6.86
C GLY A 34 -9.05 -6.96 5.67
N GLU A 35 -9.75 -6.39 4.69
CA GLU A 35 -9.16 -5.68 3.56
C GLU A 35 -9.93 -4.42 3.15
N VAL A 36 -9.19 -3.43 2.67
CA VAL A 36 -9.69 -2.17 2.12
C VAL A 36 -8.98 -1.92 0.81
N GLN A 37 -9.68 -2.12 -0.30
CA GLN A 37 -9.19 -1.81 -1.63
C GLN A 37 -9.67 -0.43 -2.07
N LEU A 38 -8.73 0.41 -2.49
CA LEU A 38 -8.94 1.71 -3.10
C LEU A 38 -8.51 1.62 -4.57
N GLY A 39 -9.49 1.64 -5.46
CA GLY A 39 -9.31 1.48 -6.90
C GLY A 39 -9.96 0.20 -7.41
N ASP A 40 -10.72 0.33 -8.50
CA ASP A 40 -11.42 -0.78 -9.17
C ASP A 40 -10.60 -1.36 -10.34
N ASP A 41 -9.44 -0.75 -10.63
CA ASP A 41 -8.57 -1.16 -11.72
C ASP A 41 -7.62 -2.28 -11.25
N PRO A 42 -7.65 -3.47 -11.88
CA PRO A 42 -6.74 -4.56 -11.55
C PRO A 42 -5.26 -4.19 -11.74
N ARG A 43 -4.95 -3.19 -12.59
CA ARG A 43 -3.57 -2.74 -12.87
C ARG A 43 -3.10 -1.56 -12.02
N SER A 44 -4.03 -0.88 -11.34
CA SER A 44 -3.71 0.29 -10.52
C SER A 44 -4.65 0.39 -9.32
N HIS A 45 -4.29 -0.28 -8.25
CA HIS A 45 -5.04 -0.22 -6.99
C HIS A 45 -4.11 -0.17 -5.79
N VAL A 46 -4.65 0.39 -4.70
CA VAL A 46 -4.01 0.39 -3.39
C VAL A 46 -4.88 -0.44 -2.47
N ARG A 47 -4.34 -1.55 -1.96
CA ARG A 47 -5.06 -2.42 -1.02
C ARG A 47 -4.36 -2.39 0.33
N PHE A 48 -5.13 -2.12 1.38
CA PHE A 48 -4.71 -2.32 2.75
C PHE A 48 -5.31 -3.63 3.24
N PHE A 49 -4.51 -4.51 3.83
CA PHE A 49 -4.99 -5.80 4.31
C PHE A 49 -4.37 -6.12 5.65
N MET A 50 -5.09 -6.87 6.48
CA MET A 50 -4.58 -7.37 7.76
C MET A 50 -4.08 -8.80 7.57
N VAL A 51 -2.87 -9.07 8.04
CA VAL A 51 -2.32 -10.43 8.14
C VAL A 51 -2.55 -10.90 9.57
N GLN A 52 -3.22 -12.03 9.74
CA GLN A 52 -3.52 -12.60 11.06
C GLN A 52 -3.36 -14.13 10.99
N GLU A 53 -2.10 -14.55 11.05
CA GLU A 53 -1.66 -15.94 11.10
C GLU A 53 -1.22 -16.31 12.53
N GLU A 54 -1.15 -17.61 12.83
CA GLU A 54 -0.86 -18.15 14.17
C GLU A 54 0.48 -17.64 14.76
N THR A 55 1.43 -17.27 13.90
CA THR A 55 2.76 -16.78 14.29
C THR A 55 3.10 -15.38 13.75
N SER A 56 2.18 -14.76 13.01
CA SER A 56 2.41 -13.51 12.26
C SER A 56 1.15 -12.66 12.24
N SER A 57 1.20 -11.47 12.83
CA SER A 57 0.12 -10.49 12.81
C SER A 57 0.64 -9.16 12.30
N GLY A 58 -0.13 -8.43 11.49
CA GLY A 58 0.27 -7.10 11.05
C GLY A 58 -0.66 -6.48 10.03
N VAL A 59 -0.32 -5.27 9.60
CA VAL A 59 -1.05 -4.54 8.57
C VAL A 59 -0.17 -4.41 7.32
N GLY A 60 -0.60 -5.04 6.24
CA GLY A 60 0.01 -4.93 4.93
C GLY A 60 -0.62 -3.80 4.11
N VAL A 61 0.22 -3.11 3.35
CA VAL A 61 -0.19 -2.15 2.31
C VAL A 61 0.40 -2.62 1.01
N GLU A 62 -0.47 -2.93 0.06
CA GLU A 62 -0.15 -3.27 -1.32
C GLU A 62 -0.43 -2.07 -2.21
N TRP A 63 0.55 -1.71 -3.01
CA TRP A 63 0.40 -0.68 -4.03
C TRP A 63 0.78 -1.27 -5.38
N VAL A 64 -0.20 -1.39 -6.27
CA VAL A 64 -0.03 -1.79 -7.67
C VAL A 64 -0.05 -0.54 -8.55
N ARG A 65 0.92 -0.42 -9.46
CA ARG A 65 1.01 0.68 -10.43
C ARG A 65 1.54 0.15 -11.75
N ASP A 66 1.19 0.79 -12.87
CA ASP A 66 1.82 0.48 -14.15
C ASP A 66 3.34 0.74 -14.12
N ALA A 67 4.11 -0.21 -14.67
CA ALA A 67 5.55 -0.06 -14.79
C ALA A 67 5.86 0.90 -15.95
N ALA A 68 6.42 2.07 -15.64
CA ALA A 68 6.67 3.14 -16.62
C ALA A 68 7.58 2.75 -17.81
N ARG A 69 8.24 1.59 -17.76
CA ARG A 69 9.27 1.18 -18.73
C ARG A 69 8.92 -0.10 -19.50
N VAL A 70 7.84 -0.81 -19.13
CA VAL A 70 7.45 -2.07 -19.77
C VAL A 70 5.93 -2.07 -19.97
N GLU A 71 5.49 -2.09 -21.23
CA GLU A 71 4.07 -2.19 -21.57
C GLU A 71 3.49 -3.51 -21.02
N ASN A 72 2.29 -3.45 -20.46
CA ASN A 72 1.57 -4.58 -19.84
C ASN A 72 2.21 -5.19 -18.58
N CYS A 73 3.13 -4.49 -17.92
CA CYS A 73 3.63 -4.90 -16.61
C CYS A 73 3.19 -3.94 -15.51
N THR A 74 2.82 -4.50 -14.37
CA THR A 74 2.52 -3.76 -13.15
C THR A 74 3.58 -4.03 -12.11
N ARG A 75 3.87 -3.00 -11.32
CA ARG A 75 4.76 -3.06 -10.16
C ARG A 75 3.92 -3.09 -8.90
N THR A 76 4.05 -4.16 -8.14
CA THR A 76 3.39 -4.34 -6.85
C THR A 76 4.40 -4.12 -5.73
N THR A 77 4.08 -3.21 -4.82
CA THR A 77 4.91 -2.92 -3.64
C THR A 77 4.12 -3.27 -2.39
N LEU A 78 4.63 -4.22 -1.62
CA LEU A 78 4.09 -4.63 -0.34
C LEU A 78 4.92 -4.01 0.79
N ARG A 79 4.24 -3.32 1.70
CA ARG A 79 4.85 -2.78 2.92
C ARG A 79 4.07 -3.23 4.13
N TYR A 80 4.77 -3.71 5.14
CA TYR A 80 4.16 -4.14 6.39
C TYR A 80 4.40 -3.10 7.48
N PHE A 81 3.34 -2.72 8.17
CA PHE A 81 3.33 -1.86 9.34
C PHE A 81 2.76 -2.62 10.53
N LEU A 82 3.16 -2.24 11.75
CA LEU A 82 2.66 -2.86 12.99
C LEU A 82 2.83 -4.39 12.98
N TRP A 83 3.94 -4.88 12.41
CA TRP A 83 4.20 -6.31 12.23
C TRP A 83 4.70 -6.95 13.53
N GLU A 84 4.04 -8.01 13.92
CA GLU A 84 4.34 -8.88 15.05
C GLU A 84 4.58 -10.29 14.51
N GLY A 85 5.85 -10.68 14.41
CA GLY A 85 6.25 -11.98 13.89
C GLY A 85 7.76 -12.17 13.96
N ARG A 86 8.22 -13.43 13.93
CA ARG A 86 9.63 -13.78 14.12
C ARG A 86 10.56 -13.28 13.00
N GLN A 87 10.00 -12.97 11.84
CA GLN A 87 10.68 -12.31 10.73
C GLN A 87 10.21 -10.86 10.64
N VAL A 88 11.14 -9.90 10.60
CA VAL A 88 10.82 -8.48 10.36
C VAL A 88 10.11 -8.40 9.01
N GLY A 89 8.88 -7.88 8.98
CA GLY A 89 8.04 -7.81 7.78
C GLY A 89 8.85 -7.37 6.56
N GLN A 90 9.07 -8.29 5.63
CA GLN A 90 9.92 -8.06 4.48
C GLN A 90 9.15 -7.16 3.52
N ASN A 91 9.59 -5.91 3.40
CA ASN A 91 9.09 -5.02 2.35
C ASN A 91 9.53 -5.59 1.01
N VAL A 92 8.60 -6.19 0.27
CA VAL A 92 8.88 -6.79 -1.03
C VAL A 92 8.27 -5.93 -2.12
N SER A 93 9.02 -5.75 -3.20
CA SER A 93 8.49 -5.17 -4.42
C SER A 93 8.76 -6.14 -5.55
N PHE A 94 7.72 -6.53 -6.26
CA PHE A 94 7.82 -7.44 -7.38
C PHE A 94 7.06 -6.88 -8.58
N CYS A 95 7.35 -7.42 -9.75
CA CYS A 95 6.66 -7.06 -10.97
C CYS A 95 5.90 -8.25 -11.53
N GLN A 96 4.72 -7.94 -12.03
CA GLN A 96 3.82 -8.90 -12.64
C GLN A 96 3.49 -8.40 -14.03
N CYS A 97 3.91 -9.15 -15.04
CA CYS A 97 3.59 -8.85 -16.43
C CYS A 97 2.35 -9.64 -16.84
N PHE A 98 1.56 -9.07 -17.75
CA PHE A 98 0.37 -9.69 -18.30
C PHE A 98 0.59 -9.98 -19.78
N ASP A 99 0.18 -11.16 -20.22
CA ASP A 99 0.24 -11.51 -21.63
C ASP A 99 -0.78 -10.66 -22.41
N PRO A 100 -0.37 -9.90 -23.46
CA PRO A 100 -1.26 -9.07 -24.25
C PRO A 100 -2.38 -9.84 -24.98
N ALA A 101 -2.24 -11.16 -25.17
CA ALA A 101 -3.21 -11.97 -25.89
C ALA A 101 -4.27 -12.60 -24.97
N THR A 102 -3.94 -12.86 -23.70
CA THR A 102 -4.81 -13.61 -22.78
C THR A 102 -5.12 -12.87 -21.48
N ASP A 103 -4.53 -11.68 -21.26
CA ASP A 103 -4.59 -10.91 -19.98
C ASP A 103 -4.23 -11.78 -18.76
N ALA A 104 -3.50 -12.87 -19.00
CA ALA A 104 -3.11 -13.81 -17.96
C ALA A 104 -1.84 -13.31 -17.29
N PRO A 105 -1.73 -13.43 -15.95
CA PRO A 105 -0.50 -13.07 -15.25
C PRO A 105 0.62 -14.04 -15.63
N LEU A 106 1.71 -13.50 -16.17
CA LEU A 106 2.98 -14.19 -16.36
C LEU A 106 3.69 -14.37 -14.99
N PRO A 107 4.58 -15.38 -14.86
CA PRO A 107 5.30 -15.63 -13.61
C PRO A 107 6.04 -14.38 -13.11
N VAL A 108 6.00 -14.17 -11.80
CA VAL A 108 6.61 -13.02 -11.13
C VAL A 108 8.13 -13.08 -11.30
N GLU A 109 8.70 -12.20 -12.12
CA GLU A 109 10.15 -12.03 -12.25
C GLU A 109 10.59 -10.79 -11.47
N GLU A 110 11.29 -11.01 -10.36
CA GLU A 110 11.84 -9.96 -9.48
C GLU A 110 12.92 -9.10 -10.18
N SER A 111 13.51 -9.60 -11.27
CA SER A 111 14.72 -9.05 -11.91
C SER A 111 14.46 -8.01 -13.00
N ILE A 112 13.22 -7.85 -13.49
CA ILE A 112 12.94 -7.03 -14.69
C ILE A 112 12.58 -5.57 -14.35
N CYS A 113 12.32 -5.26 -13.08
CA CYS A 113 11.85 -3.94 -12.64
C CYS A 113 12.88 -3.12 -11.83
N THR A 114 14.15 -3.18 -12.20
CA THR A 114 15.15 -2.18 -11.81
C THR A 114 14.99 -0.88 -12.61
N PRO A 115 15.27 0.29 -11.99
CA PRO A 115 14.98 1.62 -12.56
C PRO A 115 15.56 1.88 -13.94
#